data_AF-A0A1H2QZW9-F1
#
_entry.id   AF-A0A1H2QZW9-F1
#
_cell.length_a   1.000
_cell.length_b   1.000
_cell.length_c   1.000
_cell.angle_alpha   90.00
_cell.angle_beta   90.00
_cell.angle_gamma   90.00
#
_symmetry.space_group_name_H-M   'P 1'
#
loop_
_entity.id
_entity.type
_entity.pdbx_description
1 polymer ?
#
loop_
_entity_poly.entity_id
_entity_poly.type
_entity_poly.pdbx_seq_one_letter_code
_entity_poly.pdbx_strand_id
1 'polypeptide(L)'
;MSEQTHMINKDGKVELNQVDEVMNRMAPEQKDDILEQFETFKQYLKKRVSLGESLGLNEEQLTLVAEKVAEMLSKNEEPRNREEKLLQELWNAANNEQQHALAHVLVKFVKN
;
A
#
# COMPACT_ATOMS: atom_id res chain seq x y z
N MET A 1 20.14 -29.10 0.11
CA MET A 1 21.21 -28.53 -0.74
C MET A 1 20.81 -27.09 -1.01
N SER A 2 21.48 -26.13 -0.38
CA SER A 2 21.14 -24.70 -0.49
C SER A 2 21.70 -24.14 -1.80
N GLU A 3 20.84 -23.89 -2.78
CA GLU A 3 21.22 -23.12 -3.96
C GLU A 3 21.40 -21.66 -3.56
N GLN A 4 22.64 -21.29 -3.24
CA GLN A 4 23.02 -19.89 -3.07
C GLN A 4 22.95 -19.21 -4.45
N THR A 5 21.84 -18.53 -4.72
CA THR A 5 21.72 -17.64 -5.89
C THR A 5 22.71 -16.49 -5.69
N HIS A 6 23.84 -16.53 -6.38
CA HIS A 6 24.87 -15.50 -6.29
C HIS A 6 24.53 -14.37 -7.26
N MET A 7 23.78 -13.37 -6.79
CA MET A 7 23.32 -12.20 -7.58
C MET A 7 24.45 -11.22 -7.93
N ILE A 8 25.65 -11.48 -7.41
CA ILE A 8 26.82 -10.62 -7.51
C ILE A 8 27.92 -11.49 -8.11
N ASN A 9 28.46 -11.09 -9.26
CA ASN A 9 29.60 -11.78 -9.85
C ASN A 9 30.86 -11.57 -9.00
N LYS A 10 31.94 -12.30 -9.29
CA LYS A 10 33.21 -12.21 -8.53
C LYS A 10 33.85 -10.81 -8.52
N ASP A 11 33.37 -9.90 -9.37
CA ASP A 11 33.81 -8.51 -9.50
C ASP A 11 32.88 -7.51 -8.77
N GLY A 12 31.91 -7.99 -7.99
CA GLY A 12 30.99 -7.13 -7.23
C GLY A 12 29.88 -6.51 -8.07
N LYS A 13 29.71 -6.90 -9.34
CA LYS A 13 28.68 -6.35 -10.23
C LYS A 13 27.42 -7.21 -10.17
N VAL A 14 26.27 -6.55 -10.05
CA VAL A 14 24.95 -7.18 -10.09
C VAL A 14 24.63 -7.56 -11.54
N GLU A 15 24.34 -8.83 -11.80
CA GLU A 15 23.89 -9.26 -13.13
C GLU A 15 22.39 -9.02 -13.29
N LEU A 16 22.03 -7.99 -14.07
CA LEU A 16 20.64 -7.58 -14.30
C LEU A 16 19.78 -8.69 -14.92
N ASN A 17 20.37 -9.60 -15.68
CA ASN A 17 19.68 -10.75 -16.29
C ASN A 17 19.13 -11.73 -15.23
N GLN A 18 19.74 -11.79 -14.04
CA GLN A 18 19.29 -12.65 -12.94
C GLN A 18 18.19 -11.99 -12.11
N VAL A 19 18.02 -10.66 -12.20
CA VAL A 19 16.95 -9.92 -11.52
C VAL A 19 15.60 -10.33 -12.07
N ASP A 20 15.48 -10.47 -13.39
CA ASP A 20 14.25 -10.93 -14.04
C ASP A 20 13.88 -12.36 -13.62
N GLU A 21 14.85 -13.26 -13.45
CA GLU A 21 14.63 -14.61 -12.93
C GLU A 21 14.24 -14.63 -11.44
N VAL A 22 14.75 -13.73 -10.61
CA VAL A 22 14.30 -13.57 -9.21
C VAL A 22 12.87 -13.00 -9.16
N MET A 23 12.56 -12.02 -10.00
CA MET A 23 11.24 -11.40 -10.07
C MET A 23 10.16 -12.37 -10.63
N ASN A 24 10.54 -13.23 -11.57
CA ASN A 24 9.67 -14.28 -12.11
C ASN A 24 9.52 -15.50 -11.19
N ARG A 25 10.28 -15.58 -10.09
CA ARG A 25 10.13 -16.64 -9.07
C ARG A 25 8.97 -16.40 -8.10
N MET A 26 8.30 -15.24 -8.13
CA MET A 26 6.97 -15.12 -7.52
C MET A 26 6.01 -16.03 -8.28
N ALA A 27 5.58 -17.12 -7.63
CA ALA A 27 4.61 -18.04 -8.22
C ALA A 27 3.37 -17.25 -8.67
N PRO A 28 2.76 -17.57 -9.82
CA PRO A 28 1.54 -16.89 -10.29
C PRO A 28 0.47 -16.77 -9.19
N GLU A 29 0.30 -17.83 -8.39
CA GLU A 29 -0.60 -17.88 -7.23
C GLU A 29 -0.30 -16.78 -6.19
N GLN A 30 0.98 -16.49 -5.92
CA GLN A 30 1.37 -15.41 -5.01
C GLN A 30 1.09 -14.02 -5.59
N LYS A 31 1.11 -13.86 -6.92
CA LYS A 31 0.74 -12.60 -7.58
C LYS A 31 -0.76 -12.37 -7.50
N ASP A 32 -1.54 -13.42 -7.74
CA ASP A 32 -3.00 -13.37 -7.66
C ASP A 32 -3.47 -13.04 -6.24
N ASP A 33 -2.87 -13.66 -5.21
CA ASP A 33 -3.15 -13.36 -3.80
C ASP A 33 -2.89 -11.88 -3.47
N ILE A 34 -1.78 -11.30 -3.92
CA ILE A 34 -1.45 -9.89 -3.67
C ILE A 34 -2.50 -8.98 -4.32
N LEU A 35 -2.91 -9.27 -5.56
CA LEU A 35 -3.91 -8.47 -6.25
C LEU A 35 -5.29 -8.58 -5.59
N GLU A 36 -5.68 -9.76 -5.11
CA GLU A 36 -6.94 -9.95 -4.39
C GLU A 36 -6.96 -9.20 -3.05
N GLN A 37 -5.87 -9.27 -2.29
CA GLN A 37 -5.73 -8.52 -1.03
C GLN A 37 -5.75 -7.02 -1.28
N PHE A 38 -5.10 -6.56 -2.35
CA PHE A 38 -5.11 -5.17 -2.76
C PHE A 38 -6.50 -4.66 -3.13
N GLU A 39 -7.27 -5.42 -3.92
CA GLU A 39 -8.64 -5.05 -4.25
C GLU A 39 -9.54 -5.04 -3.01
N THR A 40 -9.38 -6.01 -2.10
CA THR A 40 -10.10 -6.05 -0.83
C THR A 40 -9.84 -4.80 0.00
N PHE A 41 -8.56 -4.40 0.11
CA PHE A 41 -8.14 -3.19 0.80
C PHE A 41 -8.72 -1.92 0.14
N LYS A 42 -8.66 -1.83 -1.20
CA LYS A 42 -9.23 -0.70 -1.96
C LYS A 42 -10.74 -0.58 -1.72
N GLN A 43 -11.48 -1.70 -1.70
CA GLN A 43 -12.92 -1.69 -1.42
C GLN A 43 -13.24 -1.27 0.02
N TYR A 44 -12.42 -1.68 0.99
CA TYR A 44 -12.56 -1.22 2.37
C TYR A 44 -12.45 0.31 2.47
N LEU A 45 -11.41 0.90 1.89
CA LEU A 45 -11.22 2.34 1.88
C LEU A 45 -12.35 3.06 1.13
N LYS A 46 -12.78 2.53 -0.02
CA LYS A 46 -13.89 3.08 -0.80
C LYS A 46 -15.18 3.17 0.02
N LYS A 47 -15.54 2.13 0.77
CA LYS A 47 -16.73 2.13 1.64
C LYS A 47 -16.67 3.25 2.70
N ARG A 48 -15.49 3.52 3.27
CA ARG A 48 -15.30 4.59 4.27
C ARG A 48 -15.46 5.98 3.64
N VAL A 49 -14.89 6.19 2.45
CA VAL A 49 -15.01 7.45 1.70
C VAL A 49 -16.45 7.67 1.24
N SER A 50 -17.09 6.66 0.64
CA SER A 50 -18.48 6.77 0.18
C SER A 50 -19.49 6.98 1.31
N LEU A 51 -19.21 6.48 2.52
CA LEU A 51 -20.02 6.81 3.71
C LEU A 51 -19.96 8.32 3.99
N GLY A 52 -18.77 8.93 3.91
CA GLY A 52 -18.61 10.37 4.01
C GLY A 52 -19.40 11.14 2.94
N GLU A 53 -19.34 10.69 1.69
CA GLU A 53 -20.10 11.30 0.58
C GLU A 53 -21.62 11.23 0.81
N SER A 54 -22.13 10.08 1.29
CA SER A 54 -23.55 9.90 1.57
C SER A 54 -24.10 10.81 2.67
N LEU A 55 -23.20 11.34 3.52
CA LEU A 55 -23.52 12.31 4.56
C LEU A 55 -23.44 13.76 4.06
N GLY A 56 -23.18 13.97 2.76
CA GLY A 56 -23.11 15.29 2.12
C GLY A 56 -21.78 16.01 2.31
N LEU A 57 -20.71 15.29 2.64
CA LEU A 57 -19.39 15.88 2.83
C LEU A 57 -18.77 16.33 1.50
N ASN A 58 -18.19 17.53 1.48
CA ASN A 58 -17.40 18.03 0.35
C ASN A 58 -15.97 17.43 0.33
N GLU A 59 -15.19 17.71 -0.71
CA GLU A 59 -13.87 17.08 -0.93
C GLU A 59 -12.85 17.36 0.20
N GLU A 60 -12.86 18.55 0.78
CA GLU A 60 -12.04 18.88 1.95
C GLU A 60 -12.46 18.06 3.18
N GLN A 61 -13.77 17.89 3.37
CA GLN A 61 -14.30 17.07 4.46
C GLN A 61 -14.04 15.57 4.25
N LEU A 62 -14.02 15.09 3.00
CA LEU A 62 -13.58 13.72 2.68
C LEU A 62 -12.10 13.51 2.97
N THR A 63 -11.28 14.54 2.77
CA THR A 63 -9.86 14.51 3.13
C THR A 63 -9.70 14.33 4.64
N LEU A 64 -10.48 15.05 5.45
CA LEU A 64 -10.49 14.85 6.92
C LEU A 64 -10.92 13.43 7.31
N VAL A 65 -11.85 12.82 6.57
CA VAL A 65 -12.23 11.41 6.79
C VAL A 65 -11.07 10.47 6.44
N ALA A 66 -10.37 10.71 5.33
CA ALA A 66 -9.21 9.92 4.92
C ALA A 66 -8.03 10.07 5.89
N GLU A 67 -7.76 11.27 6.39
CA GLU A 67 -6.80 11.50 7.47
C GLU A 67 -7.15 10.71 8.71
N LYS A 68 -8.44 10.70 9.11
CA LYS A 68 -8.90 9.95 10.28
C LYS A 68 -8.80 8.44 10.10
N VAL A 69 -9.00 7.94 8.87
CA VAL A 69 -8.79 6.51 8.54
C VAL A 69 -7.31 6.16 8.59
N ALA A 70 -6.43 7.01 8.05
CA ALA A 70 -5.00 6.77 8.10
C ALA A 70 -4.43 6.91 9.54
N GLU A 71 -4.95 7.86 10.31
CA GLU A 71 -4.64 8.03 11.73
C GLU A 71 -5.15 6.84 12.57
N MET A 72 -6.32 6.28 12.24
CA MET A 72 -6.79 5.03 12.87
C MET A 72 -5.83 3.87 12.61
N LEU A 73 -5.30 3.75 11.39
CA LEU A 73 -4.32 2.73 11.03
C LEU A 73 -2.97 2.96 11.72
N SER A 74 -2.60 4.21 12.04
CA SER A 74 -1.36 4.50 12.77
C SER A 74 -1.49 4.35 14.29
N LYS A 75 -2.69 4.51 14.86
CA LYS A 75 -2.94 4.50 16.31
C LYS A 75 -3.19 3.11 16.94
N ASN A 76 -2.31 2.15 16.65
CA ASN A 76 -2.24 0.82 17.32
C ASN A 76 -3.24 -0.26 16.86
N GLU A 77 -3.70 -0.26 15.60
CA GLU A 77 -4.29 -1.47 15.02
C GLU A 77 -3.16 -2.30 14.39
N GLU A 78 -3.05 -3.59 14.76
CA GLU A 78 -2.16 -4.50 14.03
C GLU A 78 -2.67 -4.59 12.58
N PRO A 79 -1.81 -4.31 11.58
CA PRO A 79 -2.22 -4.35 10.20
C PRO A 79 -2.61 -5.78 9.83
N ARG A 80 -3.80 -5.93 9.27
CA ARG A 80 -4.42 -7.23 8.97
C ARG A 80 -3.91 -7.83 7.67
N ASN A 81 -3.37 -6.98 6.79
CA ASN A 81 -2.72 -7.39 5.54
C ASN A 81 -1.50 -6.51 5.22
N ARG A 82 -0.83 -6.83 4.10
CA ARG A 82 0.42 -6.16 3.69
C ARG A 82 0.17 -4.71 3.25
N GLU A 83 -1.02 -4.43 2.71
CA GLU A 83 -1.43 -3.12 2.21
C GLU A 83 -1.70 -2.13 3.35
N GLU A 84 -2.40 -2.58 4.39
CA GLU A 84 -2.58 -1.84 5.65
C GLU A 84 -1.22 -1.55 6.30
N LYS A 85 -0.32 -2.54 6.30
CA LYS A 85 1.06 -2.35 6.82
C LYS A 85 1.82 -1.30 6.02
N LEU A 86 1.78 -1.38 4.69
CA LEU A 86 2.45 -0.42 3.81
C LEU A 86 1.92 1.00 4.06
N LEU A 87 0.60 1.17 4.14
CA LEU A 87 0.00 2.48 4.38
C LEU A 87 0.41 3.05 5.75
N GLN A 88 0.41 2.21 6.80
CA GLN A 88 0.86 2.59 8.14
C GLN A 88 2.31 3.07 8.14
N GLU A 89 3.23 2.33 7.50
CA GLU A 89 4.64 2.71 7.42
C GLU A 89 4.86 4.02 6.64
N LEU A 90 4.16 4.20 5.51
CA LEU A 90 4.20 5.44 4.73
C LEU A 90 3.68 6.63 5.55
N TRP A 91 2.59 6.44 6.29
CA TRP A 91 2.01 7.48 7.12
C TRP A 91 2.93 7.90 8.27
N ASN A 92 3.56 6.93 8.94
CA ASN A 92 4.49 7.18 10.05
C ASN A 92 5.80 7.84 9.58
N ALA A 93 6.23 7.60 8.35
CA ALA A 93 7.41 8.23 7.75
C ALA A 93 7.15 9.65 7.24
N ALA A 94 5.88 10.03 7.05
CA ALA A 94 5.48 11.31 6.50
C ALA A 94 5.36 12.41 7.58
N ASN A 95 5.72 13.64 7.22
CA ASN A 95 5.38 14.83 8.01
C ASN A 95 3.92 15.25 7.80
N ASN A 96 3.43 16.25 8.55
CA ASN A 96 2.01 16.67 8.48
C ASN A 96 1.54 17.07 7.07
N GLU A 97 2.37 17.80 6.31
CA GLU A 97 2.02 18.20 4.94
C GLU A 97 1.94 17.00 4.00
N GLN A 98 2.88 16.06 4.14
CA GLN A 98 2.91 14.82 3.38
C GLN A 98 1.76 13.87 3.76
N GLN A 99 1.36 13.83 5.02
CA GLN A 99 0.19 13.07 5.50
C GLN A 99 -1.10 13.63 4.87
N HIS A 100 -1.27 14.96 4.86
CA HIS A 100 -2.40 15.60 4.21
C HIS A 100 -2.45 15.28 2.70
N ALA A 101 -1.30 15.40 2.01
CA ALA A 101 -1.21 15.05 0.59
C ALA A 101 -1.49 13.56 0.33
N LEU A 102 -1.00 12.67 1.19
CA LEU A 102 -1.26 11.24 1.11
C LEU A 102 -2.74 10.92 1.29
N ALA A 103 -3.44 11.58 2.22
CA ALA A 103 -4.88 11.45 2.40
C ALA A 103 -5.66 11.87 1.13
N HIS A 104 -5.28 12.99 0.51
CA HIS A 104 -5.86 13.43 -0.77
C HIS A 104 -5.67 12.40 -1.88
N VAL A 105 -4.46 11.85 -2.01
CA VAL A 105 -4.17 10.82 -3.02
C VAL A 105 -5.01 9.57 -2.77
N LEU A 106 -5.17 9.13 -1.52
CA LEU A 106 -5.99 7.98 -1.17
C LEU A 106 -7.46 8.17 -1.57
N VAL A 107 -8.04 9.36 -1.32
CA VAL A 107 -9.42 9.68 -1.75
C VAL A 107 -9.54 9.57 -3.28
N LYS A 108 -8.60 10.13 -4.02
CA LYS A 108 -8.62 10.05 -5.50
C LYS A 108 -8.41 8.62 -6.00
N PHE A 109 -7.51 7.88 -5.37
CA PHE A 109 -7.19 6.49 -5.70
C PHE A 109 -8.41 5.56 -5.56
N VAL A 110 -9.22 5.72 -4.50
CA VAL A 110 -10.39 4.85 -4.28
C VAL A 110 -11.61 5.24 -5.12
N LYS A 111 -11.63 6.48 -5.63
CA LYS A 111 -12.69 6.97 -6.52
C LYS A 111 -12.48 6.56 -7.97
N ASN A 112 -11.25 6.26 -8.38
CA ASN A 112 -10.90 5.66 -9.67
C ASN A 112 -11.17 4.15 -9.68
#